data_AF-A0A953RLC2-F1
#
_entry.id   AF-A0A953RLC2-F1
#
_cell.length_a   1.000
_cell.length_b   1.000
_cell.length_c   1.000
_cell.angle_alpha   90.00
_cell.angle_beta   90.00
_cell.angle_gamma   90.00
#
_symmetry.space_group_name_H-M   'P 1'
#
loop_
_entity.id
_entity.type
_entity.pdbx_description
1 polymer ?
#
loop_
_entity_poly.entity_id
_entity_poly.type
_entity_poly.pdbx_seq_one_letter_code
_entity_poly.pdbx_strand_id
1 'polypeptide(L)'
;MSKHSDKQFVICEKLRGLGYASERRVRLYGEEFHLVSDPFPDGDGFVVEGIARKSGKSRFVRIPLSIVHTLRQELIVDTELDVAA
;
A
#
# COMPACT_ATOMS: atom_id res chain seq x y z
N MET A 1 -6.34 3.70 -21.30
CA MET A 1 -6.16 3.76 -19.82
C MET A 1 -4.71 4.12 -19.56
N SER A 2 -4.45 5.12 -18.73
CA SER A 2 -3.10 5.70 -18.58
C SER A 2 -2.19 4.75 -17.81
N LYS A 3 -1.02 4.40 -18.39
CA LYS A 3 0.04 3.51 -17.85
C LYS A 3 0.39 3.71 -16.37
N HIS A 4 0.13 4.90 -15.81
CA HIS A 4 0.34 5.26 -14.41
C HIS A 4 -0.69 4.61 -13.46
N SER A 5 -1.95 4.52 -13.91
CA SER A 5 -3.04 3.89 -13.15
C SER A 5 -2.81 2.39 -12.99
N ASP A 6 -2.24 1.73 -14.01
CA ASP A 6 -1.94 0.29 -13.97
C ASP A 6 -0.86 -0.03 -12.92
N LYS A 7 0.22 0.77 -12.86
CA LYS A 7 1.27 0.59 -11.86
C LYS A 7 0.75 0.82 -10.44
N GLN A 8 -0.08 1.84 -10.23
CA GLN A 8 -0.70 2.10 -8.92
C GLN A 8 -1.59 0.93 -8.49
N PHE A 9 -2.39 0.38 -9.41
CA PHE A 9 -3.21 -0.79 -9.14
C PHE A 9 -2.37 -2.01 -8.72
N VAL A 10 -1.29 -2.31 -9.45
CA VAL A 10 -0.39 -3.42 -9.09
C VAL A 10 0.26 -3.22 -7.73
N ILE A 11 0.65 -1.99 -7.38
CA ILE A 11 1.18 -1.69 -6.04
C ILE A 11 0.11 -1.91 -4.96
N CYS A 12 -1.14 -1.49 -5.18
CA CYS A 12 -2.24 -1.75 -4.25
C CYS A 12 -2.44 -3.26 -4.04
N GLU A 13 -2.44 -4.06 -5.10
CA GLU A 13 -2.54 -5.52 -5.03
C GLU A 13 -1.40 -6.14 -4.20
N LYS A 14 -0.16 -5.71 -4.45
CA LYS A 14 1.01 -6.14 -3.66
C LYS A 14 0.90 -5.72 -2.19
N LEU A 15 0.46 -4.50 -1.91
CA LEU A 15 0.25 -4.00 -0.54
C LEU A 15 -0.82 -4.81 0.21
N ARG A 16 -1.93 -5.19 -0.47
CA ARG A 16 -2.91 -6.10 0.13
C ARG A 16 -2.28 -7.44 0.49
N GLY A 17 -1.44 -8.00 -0.39
CA GLY A 17 -0.69 -9.23 -0.14
C GLY A 17 0.26 -9.15 1.07
N LEU A 18 0.76 -7.96 1.38
CA LEU A 18 1.58 -7.69 2.57
C LEU A 18 0.76 -7.49 3.86
N GLY A 19 -0.58 -7.55 3.78
CA GLY A 19 -1.48 -7.39 4.93
C GLY A 19 -2.06 -6.00 5.11
N TYR A 20 -1.82 -5.06 4.18
CA TYR A 20 -2.49 -3.76 4.12
C TYR A 20 -3.84 -3.88 3.41
N ALA A 21 -4.73 -4.73 3.91
CA ALA A 21 -6.05 -4.98 3.33
C ALA A 21 -7.15 -4.76 4.36
N SER A 22 -8.38 -4.54 3.90
CA SER A 22 -9.54 -4.45 4.79
C SER A 22 -9.66 -5.67 5.72
N GLU A 23 -10.25 -5.45 6.90
CA GLU A 23 -10.44 -6.42 7.98
C GLU A 23 -9.15 -6.95 8.65
N ARG A 24 -7.97 -6.53 8.18
CA ARG A 24 -6.68 -6.90 8.79
C ARG A 24 -6.36 -6.00 9.99
N ARG A 25 -5.46 -6.48 10.84
CA ARG A 25 -4.85 -5.68 11.92
C ARG A 25 -3.39 -5.47 11.61
N VAL A 26 -2.94 -4.22 11.67
CA VAL A 26 -1.56 -3.85 11.40
C VAL A 26 -1.05 -2.92 12.48
N ARG A 27 0.24 -3.03 12.81
CA ARG A 27 0.92 -2.08 13.68
C ARG A 27 1.71 -1.11 12.83
N LEU A 28 1.32 0.16 12.83
CA LEU A 28 2.00 1.23 12.09
C LEU A 28 2.37 2.34 13.06
N TYR A 29 3.62 2.80 12.96
CA TYR A 29 4.15 3.91 13.76
C TYR A 29 3.91 3.75 15.27
N GLY A 30 3.97 2.51 15.77
CA GLY A 30 3.78 2.19 17.19
C GLY A 30 2.32 2.09 17.65
N GLU A 31 1.34 2.28 16.77
CA GLU A 31 -0.09 2.12 17.05
C GLU A 31 -0.69 0.95 16.26
N GLU A 32 -1.66 0.24 16.85
CA GLU A 32 -2.39 -0.84 16.19
C GLU A 32 -3.65 -0.28 15.53
N PHE A 33 -3.88 -0.65 14.28
CA PHE A 33 -5.02 -0.26 13.48
C PHE A 33 -5.77 -1.49 13.02
N HIS A 34 -7.10 -1.46 13.15
CA HIS A 34 -7.98 -2.35 12.41
C HIS A 34 -8.33 -1.69 11.08
N LEU A 35 -7.84 -2.26 9.98
CA LEU A 35 -8.03 -1.71 8.66
C LEU A 35 -9.48 -1.92 8.20
N VAL A 36 -10.07 -0.87 7.65
CA VAL A 36 -11.45 -0.87 7.15
C VAL A 36 -11.52 -0.62 5.64
N SER A 37 -10.39 -0.28 5.03
CA SER A 37 -10.26 -0.14 3.57
C SER A 37 -9.05 -0.89 3.04
N ASP A 38 -9.10 -1.17 1.74
CA ASP A 38 -7.93 -1.52 0.94
C ASP A 38 -7.04 -0.29 0.70
N PRO A 39 -5.77 -0.48 0.27
CA PRO A 39 -4.84 0.62 0.08
C PRO A 39 -5.19 1.38 -1.20
N PHE A 40 -5.05 2.70 -1.17
CA PHE A 40 -5.28 3.57 -2.32
C PHE A 40 -4.19 4.63 -2.46
N PRO A 41 -3.92 5.10 -3.69
CA PRO A 41 -2.89 6.10 -3.94
C PRO A 41 -3.27 7.46 -3.34
N ASP A 42 -2.29 8.13 -2.73
CA ASP A 42 -2.41 9.47 -2.16
C ASP A 42 -1.12 10.26 -2.43
N GLY A 43 -1.15 11.14 -3.43
CA GLY A 43 0.03 11.85 -3.92
C GLY A 43 1.11 10.88 -4.40
N ASP A 44 2.30 10.93 -3.79
CA ASP A 44 3.39 9.99 -4.06
C ASP A 44 3.33 8.71 -3.20
N GLY A 45 2.42 8.63 -2.24
CA GLY A 45 2.30 7.50 -1.31
C GLY A 45 1.06 6.63 -1.55
N PHE A 46 0.87 5.70 -0.62
CA PHE A 46 -0.36 4.91 -0.49
C PHE A 46 -0.84 5.03 0.95
N VAL A 47 -2.16 5.04 1.12
CA VAL A 47 -2.83 5.17 2.42
C VAL A 47 -3.85 4.05 2.58
N VAL A 48 -4.12 3.69 3.83
CA VAL A 48 -5.21 2.80 4.24
C VAL A 48 -6.04 3.49 5.32
N GLU A 49 -7.35 3.29 5.30
CA GLU A 49 -8.20 3.70 6.40
C GLU A 49 -8.18 2.63 7.50
N GLY A 50 -7.99 3.06 8.74
CA GLY A 50 -8.03 2.15 9.88
C GLY A 50 -8.55 2.81 11.15
N ILE A 51 -9.21 1.99 11.97
CA ILE A 51 -9.66 2.36 13.31
C ILE A 51 -8.50 2.14 14.27
N ALA A 52 -8.03 3.23 14.86
CA ALA A 52 -6.89 3.19 15.76
C ALA A 52 -7.29 2.62 17.12
N ARG A 53 -6.67 1.52 17.56
CA ARG A 53 -7.11 0.77 18.74
C ARG A 53 -7.09 1.59 20.03
N LYS A 54 -6.20 2.57 20.15
CA LYS A 54 -6.11 3.42 21.35
C LYS A 54 -7.23 4.45 21.46
N SER A 55 -7.72 4.95 20.31
CA SER A 55 -8.67 6.06 20.28
C SER A 55 -10.06 5.67 19.79
N GLY A 56 -10.21 4.50 19.15
CA GLY A 56 -11.44 4.09 18.49
C GLY A 56 -11.82 4.94 17.27
N LYS A 57 -10.97 5.89 16.87
CA LYS A 57 -11.26 6.80 15.75
C LYS A 57 -10.75 6.22 14.44
N SER A 58 -11.55 6.35 13.39
CA SER A 58 -11.08 6.13 12.03
C SER A 58 -10.07 7.21 11.63
N ARG A 59 -9.01 6.81 10.93
CA ARG A 59 -8.06 7.72 10.31
C ARG A 59 -7.39 7.07 9.10
N PHE A 60 -6.98 7.91 8.16
CA PHE A 60 -6.08 7.49 7.09
C PHE A 60 -4.66 7.39 7.63
N VAL A 61 -4.03 6.25 7.40
CA VAL A 61 -2.65 5.97 7.79
C VAL A 61 -1.85 5.75 6.52
N ARG A 62 -0.80 6.55 6.35
CA ARG A 62 0.13 6.38 5.24
C ARG A 62 0.96 5.12 5.45
N ILE A 63 1.10 4.34 4.39
CA ILE A 63 1.98 3.18 4.37
C ILE A 63 3.43 3.66 4.32
N PRO A 64 4.37 3.04 5.06
CA PRO A 64 5.78 3.42 5.03
C PRO A 64 6.32 3.51 3.61
N LEU A 65 6.93 4.65 3.28
CA LEU A 65 7.48 4.90 1.95
C LEU A 65 8.57 3.88 1.58
N SER A 66 9.28 3.31 2.55
CA SER A 66 10.24 2.24 2.31
C SER A 66 9.61 1.01 1.64
N ILE A 67 8.40 0.63 2.06
CA ILE A 67 7.65 -0.49 1.47
C ILE A 67 7.23 -0.10 0.06
N VAL A 68 6.66 1.10 -0.10
CA VAL A 68 6.23 1.60 -1.42
C VAL A 68 7.39 1.68 -2.40
N HIS A 69 8.56 2.18 -1.97
CA HIS A 69 9.77 2.24 -2.79
C HIS A 69 10.27 0.85 -3.17
N THR A 70 10.27 -0.11 -2.25
CA THR A 70 10.66 -1.49 -2.55
C THR A 70 9.77 -2.08 -3.65
N LEU A 71 8.43 -1.95 -3.52
CA LEU A 71 7.50 -2.45 -4.53
C LEU A 71 7.64 -1.71 -5.88
N ARG A 72 7.90 -0.40 -5.86
CA ARG A 72 8.19 0.37 -7.09
C ARG A 72 9.46 -0.14 -7.77
N GLN A 73 10.51 -0.46 -7.02
CA GLN A 73 11.75 -1.02 -7.58
C GLN A 73 11.53 -2.41 -8.17
N GLU A 74 10.79 -3.29 -7.49
CA GLU A 74 10.43 -4.61 -8.04
C GLU A 74 9.73 -4.49 -9.40
N LEU A 75 8.80 -3.53 -9.54
CA LEU A 75 8.08 -3.30 -10.79
C LEU A 75 8.97 -2.78 -11.93
N ILE A 76 10.06 -2.07 -11.59
CA ILE A 76 11.05 -1.64 -12.58
C ILE A 76 11.86 -2.84 -13.06
N VAL A 77 12.28 -3.71 -12.13
CA VAL A 77 13.06 -4.92 -12.44
C VAL A 77 12.25 -5.91 -13.29
N ASP A 78 10.96 -6.12 -12.97
CA ASP A 78 10.04 -6.95 -13.78
C ASP A 78 9.91 -6.42 -15.23
N THR A 79 10.01 -5.11 -15.43
CA THR A 79 9.93 -4.50 -16.77
C THR A 79 11.23 -4.68 -17.57
N GLU A 80 12.40 -4.75 -16.93
CA GLU A 80 13.68 -4.93 -17.62
C GLU A 80 13.94 -6.39 -18.02
N LEU A 81 13.37 -7.37 -17.31
CA LEU A 81 13.44 -8.79 -17.68
C LEU A 81 12.56 -9.14 -18.90
N ASP A 82 11.48 -8.40 -19.16
CA ASP A 82 10.60 -8.61 -20.32
C ASP A 82 11.17 -8.05 -21.64
N VAL A 83 12.14 -7.11 -21.57
CA VAL A 83 12.76 -6.48 -22.76
C VAL A 83 14.00 -7.25 -23.26
N ALA A 84 14.50 -8.20 -22.47
CA ALA A 84 15.72 -8.95 -22.78
C ALA A 84 15.47 -10.37 -23.36
N ALA A 85 14.22 -10.73 -23.66
CA ALA A 85 13.81 -12.02 -24.24
C ALA A 85 13.24 -11.85 -25.66
#